data_AF-A0A1C5EF24-F1
#
_entry.id   AF-A0A1C5EF24-F1
#
_cell.length_a   1.000
_cell.length_b   1.000
_cell.length_c   1.000
_cell.angle_alpha   90.00
_cell.angle_beta   90.00
_cell.angle_gamma   90.00
#
_symmetry.space_group_name_H-M   'P 1'
#
loop_
_entity.id
_entity.type
_entity.pdbx_description
1 polymer ?
#
loop_
_entity_poly.entity_id
_entity_poly.type
_entity_poly.pdbx_seq_one_letter_code
_entity_poly.pdbx_strand_id
1 'polypeptide(L)' 'GSARESGRRWVLRLAPDEARAAVAAVTGGAAFAALDDFTLATPSLEDVYLALGGSTKGLVKA' A
#
# COMPACT_ATOMS: atom_id res chain seq x y z
N GLY A 1 10.44 -6.08 7.47
CA GLY A 1 9.02 -5.82 7.17
C GLY A 1 8.17 -7.08 7.17
N SER A 2 6.87 -6.98 6.90
CA SER A 2 5.97 -8.12 6.69
C SER A 2 5.27 -8.02 5.33
N ALA A 3 4.93 -9.17 4.74
CA ALA A 3 4.19 -9.25 3.49
C ALA A 3 2.86 -9.99 3.72
N ARG A 4 1.78 -9.49 3.13
CA ARG A 4 0.47 -10.13 3.11
C ARG A 4 -0.03 -10.22 1.68
N GLU A 5 -0.40 -11.41 1.27
CA GLU A 5 -0.94 -11.69 -0.05
C GLU A 5 -2.44 -12.01 0.04
N SER A 6 -3.20 -11.54 -0.96
CA SER A 6 -4.62 -11.83 -1.12
C SER A 6 -4.94 -11.85 -2.61
N GLY A 7 -4.90 -13.05 -3.21
CA GLY A 7 -5.01 -13.23 -4.66
C GLY A 7 -3.90 -12.47 -5.39
N ARG A 8 -4.28 -11.51 -6.24
CA ARG A 8 -3.33 -10.63 -6.95
C ARG A 8 -2.92 -9.39 -6.16
N ARG A 9 -3.44 -9.19 -4.95
CA ARG A 9 -3.12 -8.05 -4.08
C ARG A 9 -2.01 -8.42 -3.11
N TRP A 10 -0.95 -7.63 -3.11
CA TRP A 10 0.19 -7.76 -2.22
C TRP A 10 0.28 -6.51 -1.36
N VAL A 11 0.46 -6.68 -0.04
CA VAL A 11 0.62 -5.58 0.91
C VAL A 11 1.93 -5.80 1.66
N LEU A 12 2.82 -4.81 1.59
CA LEU A 12 4.10 -4.81 2.27
C LEU A 12 4.08 -3.76 3.38
N ARG A 13 4.50 -4.15 4.59
CA ARG A 13 4.81 -3.21 5.68
C ARG A 13 6.31 -3.20 5.87
N LEU A 14 6.91 -2.05 5.61
CA LEU A 14 8.37 -1.86 5.66
C LEU A 14 8.69 -0.71 6.61
N ALA A 15 9.94 -0.61 7.03
CA ALA A 15 10.41 0.64 7.64
C ALA A 15 10.29 1.79 6.62
N PRO A 16 10.15 3.06 7.05
CA PRO A 16 9.94 4.18 6.12
C PRO A 16 10.98 4.28 5.01
N ASP A 17 12.26 4.07 5.33
CA ASP A 17 13.34 4.16 4.35
C ASP A 17 13.33 2.98 3.36
N GLU A 18 13.04 1.78 3.85
CA GLU A 18 12.85 0.59 3.01
C GLU A 18 11.65 0.76 2.07
N ALA A 19 10.55 1.35 2.55
CA ALA A 19 9.37 1.63 1.73
C ALA A 19 9.70 2.60 0.59
N ARG A 20 10.44 3.68 0.89
CA ARG A 20 10.87 4.65 -0.13
C ARG A 20 11.80 3.99 -1.15
N ALA A 21 12.75 3.18 -0.69
CA ALA A 21 13.67 2.45 -1.57
C ALA A 21 12.94 1.46 -2.48
N ALA A 22 11.95 0.72 -1.95
CA ALA A 22 11.16 -0.22 -2.74
C ALA A 22 10.33 0.50 -3.82
N VAL A 23 9.66 1.61 -3.48
CA VAL A 23 8.93 2.43 -4.46
C VAL A 23 9.89 2.93 -5.54
N ALA A 24 11.04 3.49 -5.16
CA ALA A 24 12.03 4.00 -6.11
C ALA A 24 12.58 2.90 -7.04
N ALA A 25 12.80 1.69 -6.52
CA ALA A 25 13.27 0.56 -7.33
C ALA A 25 12.22 0.13 -8.38
N VAL A 26 10.94 0.14 -8.01
CA VAL A 26 9.83 -0.20 -8.92
C VAL A 26 9.61 0.90 -9.95
N THR A 27 9.62 2.17 -9.52
CA THR A 27 9.29 3.30 -10.40
C THR A 27 10.46 3.85 -11.20
N GLY A 28 11.70 3.63 -10.76
CA GLY A 28 12.91 4.12 -11.41
C GLY A 28 13.70 3.06 -12.18
N GLY A 29 13.29 1.79 -12.13
CA GLY A 29 14.02 0.66 -12.71
C GLY A 29 13.37 0.07 -13.96
N ALA A 30 14.00 -0.96 -14.53
CA ALA A 30 13.47 -1.71 -15.67
C ALA A 30 12.10 -2.36 -15.39
N ALA A 31 11.77 -2.59 -14.11
CA ALA A 31 10.46 -3.06 -13.67
C ALA A 31 9.35 -2.09 -14.08
N PHE A 32 9.62 -0.77 -14.10
CA PHE A 32 8.65 0.23 -14.51
C PHE A 32 8.15 0.02 -15.94
N ALA A 33 9.06 -0.34 -16.86
CA ALA A 33 8.73 -0.60 -18.26
C ALA A 33 7.86 -1.85 -18.44
N ALA A 34 7.79 -2.73 -17.44
CA ALA A 34 6.92 -3.90 -17.44
C ALA A 34 5.54 -3.65 -16.81
N LEU A 35 5.28 -2.45 -16.28
CA LEU A 35 4.00 -2.07 -15.70
C LEU A 35 3.12 -1.40 -16.78
N ASP A 36 2.19 -2.15 -17.35
CA ASP A 36 1.30 -1.64 -18.42
C ASP A 36 0.28 -0.62 -17.91
N ASP A 37 -0.30 -0.84 -16.71
CA ASP A 37 -1.31 0.02 -16.10
C ASP A 37 -1.11 0.04 -14.58
N PHE A 38 -0.36 1.01 -14.09
CA PHE A 38 -0.13 1.19 -12.66
C PHE A 38 -0.55 2.58 -12.20
N THR A 39 -1.05 2.65 -10.97
CA THR A 39 -1.36 3.91 -10.29
C THR A 39 -0.55 3.99 -9.01
N LEU A 40 0.13 5.11 -8.80
CA LEU A 40 0.72 5.44 -7.51
C LEU A 40 -0.22 6.42 -6.80
N ALA A 41 -0.84 5.96 -5.72
CA ALA A 41 -1.72 6.77 -4.90
C ALA A 41 -1.20 6.80 -3.46
N THR A 42 -1.26 7.96 -2.83
CA THR A 42 -1.16 8.05 -1.38
C THR A 42 -2.39 7.40 -0.77
N PRO A 43 -2.25 6.37 0.09
CA PRO A 43 -3.40 5.76 0.74
C PRO A 43 -4.10 6.79 1.62
N SER A 44 -5.41 6.68 1.76
CA SER A 44 -6.15 7.51 2.72
C SER A 44 -5.78 7.09 4.15
N LEU A 45 -5.99 7.99 5.12
CA LEU A 45 -5.81 7.65 6.53
C LEU A 45 -6.73 6.51 6.96
N GLU A 46 -7.94 6.45 6.41
CA GLU A 46 -8.90 5.38 6.66
C GLU A 46 -8.36 4.04 6.18
N ASP A 47 -7.80 3.97 4.97
CA ASP A 47 -7.19 2.73 4.44
C ASP A 47 -6.06 2.24 5.34
N VAL A 48 -5.21 3.16 5.82
CA VAL A 48 -4.12 2.83 6.75
C VAL A 48 -4.67 2.34 8.08
N TYR A 49 -5.69 3.00 8.61
CA TYR A 49 -6.36 2.63 9.86
C TYR A 49 -6.97 1.23 9.79
N LEU A 50 -7.73 0.95 8.72
CA LEU A 50 -8.35 -0.37 8.51
C LEU A 50 -7.30 -1.47 8.29
N ALA A 51 -6.25 -1.19 7.52
CA ALA A 51 -5.17 -2.15 7.33
C ALA A 51 -4.51 -2.52 8.66
N LEU A 52 -4.36 -1.57 9.59
CA LEU A 52 -3.80 -1.76 10.93
C LEU A 52 -4.73 -2.47 11.92
N GLY A 53 -5.92 -2.91 11.49
CA GLY A 53 -6.89 -3.59 12.36
C GLY A 53 -7.83 -2.63 13.10
N GLY A 54 -7.89 -1.36 12.65
CA GLY A 54 -8.92 -0.43 13.07
C GLY A 54 -10.32 -0.96 12.73
N SER A 55 -11.30 -0.64 13.58
CA SER A 55 -12.68 -1.07 13.40
C SER A 55 -13.54 0.14 13.03
N THR A 56 -14.30 0.05 11.94
CA THR A 56 -15.32 1.05 11.61
C THR A 56 -16.50 0.90 12.57
N LYS A 57 -16.49 1.58 13.72
CA LYS A 57 -17.76 1.86 14.39
C LYS A 57 -18.47 2.91 13.54
N GLY A 58 -19.48 2.48 12.78
CA GLY A 58 -20.26 3.37 11.92
C GLY A 58 -20.70 4.59 12.71
N LEU A 59 -20.32 5.78 12.24
CA LEU A 59 -20.89 7.04 12.70
C LEU A 59 -22.37 7.01 12.30
N VAL A 60 -23.24 6.56 13.20
CA VAL A 60 -24.67 6.77 13.04
C VAL A 60 -24.90 8.27 13.17
N LYS A 61 -25.22 8.94 12.05
CA LYS A 61 -25.84 10.26 12.10
C LYS A 61 -27.22 10.09 12.74
N ALA A 62 -27.39 10.67 13.92
CA ALA A 62 -28.71 10.97 14.47
C ALA A 62 -29.31 12.19 13.75
#